data_AF-A0A420M6E5-F1
#
_entry.id   AF-A0A420M6E5-F1
#
_cell.length_a   1.000
_cell.length_b   1.000
_cell.length_c   1.000
_cell.angle_alpha   90.00
_cell.angle_beta   90.00
_cell.angle_gamma   90.00
#
_symmetry.space_group_name_H-M   'P 1'
#
loop_
_entity.id
_entity.type
_entity.pdbx_description
1 polymer ?
#
loop_
_entity_poly.entity_id
_entity_poly.type
_entity_poly.pdbx_seq_one_letter_code
_entity_poly.pdbx_strand_id
1 'polypeptide(L)'
;MTRNRYSQTRKDDRKSLRIFQANVGKIPPAHDCALALADSERYDIVLLQEPWTAHTDSRSLTKTHPAYDTFTPVEMWDNNDTRPRVMTYVRRDPRLLADQIRPFQTRDILWLMINGMTIVNFYSQNDEHDALEILLQWPVLGRCLVAGDFNARHRSWQTGHATNRGQEIAAWSSENDLNLINTLDIPTNPYGNTIDLAFTNMPLAEATVEDHLATSSGHFTLSLTLPDIRLALIQPGKVRVTTEDELKRFIEIVELGATRIPLVDSTPAELDELASALVNLLTSAAKAAGRPTRKGARAAPWWTEECAGAAASFRVIRRLYPLGFNQDVQIAKRDFHRVIRRAKRLYWRNLIDSFTDSSAVFKAVRWLKSPGPFQPPPLQVGDVVYETQLDKANALRRATLERGTADDVIENPWIPVSFPRSIPFPLEISLDQSQYATLHTGNTSPGSDNITVNLLKAVWHIIGTHVRRLFERCLSAGHHPKPFREAEVVMIAKPGRRDLTSPRAWRPISLLSCLGKGLERLIARRLAWAAIHYSVLHPQQAG
;
A
#
# COMPACT_ATOMS: atom_id res chain seq x y z
N MET A 1 -17.58 31.49 39.98
CA MET A 1 -16.89 31.84 38.72
C MET A 1 -15.57 31.08 38.65
N THR A 2 -15.53 29.96 37.95
CA THR A 2 -14.30 29.17 37.76
C THR A 2 -14.34 28.62 36.34
N ARG A 3 -13.61 29.31 35.45
CA ARG A 3 -13.44 28.95 34.04
C ARG A 3 -12.54 27.72 33.95
N ASN A 4 -13.09 26.57 33.56
CA ASN A 4 -12.30 25.44 33.09
C ASN A 4 -11.66 25.80 31.74
N ARG A 5 -10.36 26.09 31.74
CA ARG A 5 -9.55 26.13 30.53
C ARG A 5 -9.26 24.69 30.12
N TYR A 6 -9.93 24.22 29.07
CA TYR A 6 -9.46 23.06 28.31
C TYR A 6 -8.13 23.42 27.66
N SER A 7 -7.04 22.98 28.27
CA SER A 7 -5.74 22.87 27.63
C SER A 7 -5.83 21.80 26.54
N GLN A 8 -6.09 22.18 25.30
CA GLN A 8 -5.73 21.36 24.14
C GLN A 8 -4.21 21.26 24.10
N THR A 9 -3.67 20.18 24.67
CA THR A 9 -2.29 19.78 24.42
C THR A 9 -2.16 19.48 22.92
N ARG A 10 -1.54 20.40 22.17
CA ARG A 10 -1.01 20.12 20.83
C ARG A 10 -0.11 18.89 20.99
N LYS A 11 -0.54 17.73 20.46
CA LYS A 11 0.37 16.60 20.28
C LYS A 11 1.50 17.09 19.40
N ASP A 12 2.72 16.95 19.88
CA ASP A 12 3.90 17.29 19.10
C ASP A 12 4.01 16.26 17.97
N ASP A 13 3.63 16.65 16.76
CA ASP A 13 3.64 15.78 15.56
C ASP A 13 5.05 15.65 14.96
N ARG A 14 6.07 16.10 15.69
CA ARG A 14 7.49 16.02 15.33
C ARG A 14 8.09 14.74 15.90
N LYS A 15 8.71 13.95 15.02
CA LYS A 15 9.41 12.70 15.38
C LYS A 15 10.75 12.67 14.64
N SER A 16 11.78 12.14 15.27
CA SER A 16 12.98 11.75 14.54
C SER A 16 12.67 10.57 13.61
N LEU A 17 12.98 10.73 12.33
CA LEU A 17 12.88 9.68 11.33
C LEU A 17 14.15 8.84 11.37
N ARG A 18 14.01 7.52 11.55
CA ARG A 18 15.15 6.59 11.58
C ARG A 18 15.26 5.82 10.28
N ILE A 19 16.46 5.78 9.72
CA ILE A 19 16.74 5.16 8.41
C ILE A 19 17.84 4.11 8.58
N PHE A 20 17.57 2.90 8.11
CA PHE A 20 18.50 1.78 8.11
C PHE A 20 19.15 1.69 6.73
N GLN A 21 20.46 1.85 6.62
CA GLN A 21 21.20 1.71 5.37
C GLN A 21 22.11 0.50 5.43
N ALA A 22 22.03 -0.38 4.43
CA ALA A 22 22.98 -1.49 4.29
C ALA A 22 23.08 -2.02 2.86
N ASN A 23 24.32 -2.26 2.39
CA ASN A 23 24.56 -3.13 1.25
C ASN A 23 24.45 -4.61 1.72
N VAL A 24 23.51 -5.37 1.13
CA VAL A 24 23.25 -6.77 1.51
C VAL A 24 23.91 -7.79 0.58
N GLY A 25 24.71 -7.35 -0.39
CA GLY A 25 25.58 -8.17 -1.25
C GLY A 25 24.85 -9.27 -2.01
N LYS A 26 23.58 -9.06 -2.35
CA LYS A 26 22.68 -10.05 -2.98
C LYS A 26 22.50 -11.33 -2.17
N ILE A 27 22.83 -11.34 -0.87
CA ILE A 27 22.77 -12.53 -0.01
C ILE A 27 21.35 -12.64 0.57
N PRO A 28 20.57 -13.70 0.26
CA PRO A 28 19.18 -13.78 0.70
C PRO A 28 18.99 -13.76 2.23
N PRO A 29 19.77 -14.50 3.05
CA PRO A 29 19.70 -14.38 4.51
C PRO A 29 20.08 -13.00 5.05
N ALA A 30 21.00 -12.27 4.40
CA ALA A 30 21.40 -10.95 4.85
C ALA A 30 20.31 -9.91 4.57
N HIS A 31 19.67 -9.99 3.39
CA HIS A 31 18.50 -9.20 3.05
C HIS A 31 17.34 -9.46 4.04
N ASP A 32 17.05 -10.74 4.31
CA ASP A 32 16.02 -11.12 5.29
C ASP A 32 16.32 -10.62 6.70
N CYS A 33 17.58 -10.71 7.12
CA CYS A 33 18.06 -10.17 8.39
C CYS A 33 17.86 -8.65 8.45
N ALA A 34 18.30 -7.92 7.43
CA ALA A 34 18.21 -6.45 7.38
C ALA A 34 16.78 -5.96 7.65
N LEU A 35 15.78 -6.53 6.97
CA LEU A 35 14.39 -6.14 7.15
C LEU A 35 13.85 -6.50 8.54
N ALA A 36 14.25 -7.65 9.10
CA ALA A 36 13.81 -8.08 10.41
C ALA A 36 14.43 -7.24 11.54
N LEU A 37 15.71 -6.88 11.43
CA LEU A 37 16.39 -6.00 12.39
C LEU A 37 15.88 -4.57 12.30
N ALA A 38 15.67 -4.07 11.08
CA ALA A 38 15.03 -2.79 10.89
C ALA A 38 13.63 -2.78 11.56
N ASP A 39 12.86 -3.87 11.44
CA ASP A 39 11.57 -3.96 12.13
C ASP A 39 11.70 -3.99 13.66
N SER A 40 12.56 -4.85 14.21
CA SER A 40 12.75 -5.01 15.65
C SER A 40 13.16 -3.70 16.33
N GLU A 41 14.03 -2.93 15.66
CA GLU A 41 14.52 -1.63 16.15
C GLU A 41 13.63 -0.45 15.71
N ARG A 42 12.49 -0.71 15.09
CA ARG A 42 11.49 0.30 14.68
C ARG A 42 11.99 1.36 13.70
N TYR A 43 12.86 1.00 12.75
CA TYR A 43 13.27 1.90 11.66
C TYR A 43 12.10 2.25 10.75
N ASP A 44 12.05 3.51 10.30
CA ASP A 44 10.97 4.04 9.47
C ASP A 44 11.22 3.78 7.98
N ILE A 45 12.49 3.82 7.55
CA ILE A 45 12.91 3.59 6.16
C ILE A 45 14.11 2.63 6.16
N VAL A 46 14.17 1.75 5.17
CA VAL A 46 15.32 0.86 4.92
C VAL A 46 15.83 1.09 3.50
N LEU A 47 17.09 1.51 3.37
CA LEU A 47 17.80 1.70 2.11
C LEU A 47 18.75 0.51 1.91
N LEU A 48 18.38 -0.42 1.02
CA LEU A 48 19.21 -1.57 0.72
C LEU A 48 19.87 -1.42 -0.64
N GLN A 49 21.19 -1.62 -0.67
CA GLN A 49 21.98 -1.78 -1.88
C GLN A 49 22.25 -3.26 -2.12
N GLU A 50 22.43 -3.63 -3.38
CA GLU A 50 22.55 -5.01 -3.84
C GLU A 50 21.48 -5.95 -3.25
N PRO A 51 20.18 -5.64 -3.39
CA PRO A 51 19.13 -6.49 -2.86
C PRO A 51 19.16 -7.87 -3.53
N TRP A 52 18.93 -8.93 -2.75
CA TRP A 52 18.65 -10.24 -3.35
C TRP A 52 17.40 -10.16 -4.22
N THR A 53 17.53 -10.56 -5.49
CA THR A 53 16.45 -10.67 -6.45
C THR A 53 16.47 -12.01 -7.16
N ALA A 54 15.31 -12.42 -7.66
CA ALA A 54 15.16 -13.55 -8.57
C ALA A 54 14.10 -13.20 -9.62
N HIS A 55 14.05 -13.98 -10.69
CA HIS A 55 12.99 -13.88 -11.69
C HIS A 55 12.53 -15.26 -12.12
N THR A 56 11.30 -15.33 -12.63
CA THR A 56 10.76 -16.47 -13.37
C THR A 56 10.12 -15.92 -14.64
N ASP A 57 9.74 -16.80 -15.57
CA ASP A 57 9.01 -16.40 -16.78
C ASP A 57 7.81 -15.52 -16.49
N SER A 58 7.21 -15.62 -15.29
CA SER A 58 6.00 -14.90 -14.90
C SER A 58 6.21 -13.75 -13.90
N ARG A 59 7.39 -13.62 -13.26
CA ARG A 59 7.58 -12.70 -12.11
C ARG A 59 8.99 -12.22 -11.88
N SER A 60 9.04 -11.05 -11.25
CA SER A 60 10.19 -10.47 -10.58
C SER A 60 10.01 -10.61 -9.06
N LEU A 61 11.03 -11.13 -8.35
CA LEU A 61 10.95 -11.49 -6.94
C LEU A 61 12.08 -10.84 -6.12
N THR A 62 11.76 -10.48 -4.88
CA THR A 62 12.72 -9.96 -3.89
C THR A 62 12.33 -10.41 -2.48
N LYS A 63 13.11 -10.04 -1.47
CA LYS A 63 12.71 -10.18 -0.07
C LYS A 63 11.81 -9.03 0.35
N THR A 64 10.83 -9.37 1.18
CA THR A 64 9.75 -8.47 1.61
C THR A 64 9.46 -8.72 3.09
N HIS A 65 8.97 -7.72 3.79
CA HIS A 65 8.63 -7.83 5.20
C HIS A 65 7.26 -7.21 5.49
N PRO A 66 6.38 -7.84 6.31
CA PRO A 66 5.00 -7.37 6.51
C PRO A 66 4.90 -5.95 7.09
N ALA A 67 5.96 -5.48 7.75
CA ALA A 67 6.07 -4.14 8.30
C ALA A 67 6.30 -3.03 7.26
N TYR A 68 6.72 -3.35 6.04
CA TYR A 68 7.17 -2.36 5.06
C TYR A 68 6.46 -2.48 3.71
N ASP A 69 6.26 -1.35 3.07
CA ASP A 69 5.96 -1.22 1.65
C ASP A 69 7.27 -1.21 0.85
N THR A 70 7.30 -1.93 -0.27
CA THR A 70 8.52 -2.20 -1.05
C THR A 70 8.54 -1.37 -2.33
N PHE A 71 9.59 -0.58 -2.53
CA PHE A 71 9.80 0.24 -3.72
C PHE A 71 11.01 -0.26 -4.51
N THR A 72 10.90 -0.24 -5.83
CA THR A 72 11.92 -0.71 -6.77
C THR A 72 12.13 0.34 -7.87
N PRO A 73 13.37 0.61 -8.31
CA PRO A 73 13.62 1.59 -9.36
C PRO A 73 13.19 1.10 -10.75
N VAL A 74 13.11 -0.22 -10.94
CA VAL A 74 12.66 -0.87 -12.19
C VAL A 74 11.37 -1.67 -11.98
N GLU A 75 10.51 -1.66 -12.98
CA GLU A 75 9.23 -2.37 -13.01
C GLU A 75 9.41 -3.87 -13.06
N MET A 76 10.38 -4.30 -13.87
CA MET A 76 10.54 -5.68 -14.31
C MET A 76 12.00 -6.01 -14.54
N TRP A 77 12.37 -7.25 -14.25
CA TRP A 77 13.69 -7.81 -14.53
C TRP A 77 13.60 -9.31 -14.79
N ASP A 78 14.50 -9.76 -15.64
CA ASP A 78 14.60 -11.12 -16.19
C ASP A 78 16.06 -11.58 -16.34
N ASN A 79 17.04 -10.75 -16.01
CA ASN A 79 18.45 -11.11 -16.06
C ASN A 79 19.27 -10.24 -15.07
N ASN A 80 20.59 -10.40 -15.08
CA ASN A 80 21.49 -9.67 -14.19
C ASN A 80 21.71 -8.21 -14.58
N ASP A 81 21.39 -7.83 -15.82
CA ASP A 81 21.55 -6.49 -16.39
C ASP A 81 20.29 -5.64 -16.20
N THR A 82 19.14 -6.27 -16.00
CA THR A 82 17.85 -5.59 -15.77
C THR A 82 17.45 -5.51 -14.30
N ARG A 83 18.00 -6.38 -13.43
CA ARG A 83 17.63 -6.40 -11.99
C ARG A 83 18.03 -5.11 -11.25
N PRO A 84 17.23 -4.65 -10.28
CA PRO A 84 17.56 -3.48 -9.47
C PRO A 84 18.83 -3.71 -8.65
N ARG A 85 19.66 -2.68 -8.52
CA ARG A 85 20.81 -2.65 -7.60
C ARG A 85 20.49 -1.94 -6.29
N VAL A 86 19.34 -1.28 -6.18
CA VAL A 86 18.82 -0.68 -4.95
C VAL A 86 17.35 -1.03 -4.72
N MET A 87 16.94 -1.13 -3.45
CA MET A 87 15.53 -1.21 -3.03
C MET A 87 15.31 -0.41 -1.76
N THR A 88 14.18 0.28 -1.69
CA THR A 88 13.79 1.07 -0.52
C THR A 88 12.52 0.51 0.08
N TYR A 89 12.51 0.36 1.40
CA TYR A 89 11.39 -0.15 2.17
C TYR A 89 10.90 0.93 3.13
N VAL A 90 9.62 1.30 3.05
CA VAL A 90 9.03 2.33 3.93
C VAL A 90 8.08 1.66 4.90
N ARG A 91 8.22 1.93 6.19
CA ARG A 91 7.39 1.33 7.23
C ARG A 91 5.93 1.69 6.99
N ARG A 92 5.05 0.70 7.12
CA ARG A 92 3.60 0.88 7.08
C ARG A 92 3.15 1.66 8.31
N ASP A 93 3.16 2.97 8.19
CA ASP A 93 2.63 3.93 9.15
C ASP A 93 1.76 4.92 8.35
N PRO A 94 0.49 5.16 8.74
CA PRO A 94 -0.39 6.10 8.02
C PRO A 94 0.14 7.54 8.01
N ARG A 95 1.16 7.83 8.82
CA ARG A 95 1.84 9.13 8.89
C ARG A 95 3.05 9.25 7.98
N LEU A 96 3.48 8.18 7.34
CA LEU A 96 4.57 8.15 6.36
C LEU A 96 3.97 8.06 4.95
N LEU A 97 3.81 9.21 4.30
CA LEU A 97 3.33 9.29 2.92
C LEU A 97 4.55 9.22 2.00
N ALA A 98 4.66 8.14 1.24
CA ALA A 98 5.77 7.88 0.33
C ALA A 98 5.28 7.78 -1.12
N ASP A 99 5.82 8.63 -1.98
CA ASP A 99 5.63 8.60 -3.42
C ASP A 99 6.97 8.33 -4.10
N GLN A 100 6.99 7.40 -5.04
CA GLN A 100 8.17 7.20 -5.89
C GLN A 100 8.17 8.26 -6.98
N ILE A 101 9.31 8.95 -7.11
CA ILE A 101 9.60 9.88 -8.20
C ILE A 101 10.65 9.26 -9.13
N ARG A 102 10.69 9.71 -10.39
CA ARG A 102 11.60 9.16 -11.40
C ARG A 102 12.18 10.29 -12.26
N PRO A 103 13.19 11.00 -11.75
CA PRO A 103 13.92 11.99 -12.54
C PRO A 103 14.69 11.33 -13.70
N PHE A 104 15.18 10.11 -13.48
CA PHE A 104 15.91 9.32 -14.47
C PHE A 104 15.51 7.85 -14.40
N GLN A 105 15.53 7.16 -15.54
CA GLN A 105 15.37 5.71 -15.61
C GLN A 105 16.73 5.04 -15.36
N THR A 106 16.91 4.47 -14.17
CA THR A 106 18.11 3.72 -13.79
C THR A 106 17.73 2.61 -12.82
N ARG A 107 18.54 1.55 -12.75
CA ARG A 107 18.39 0.46 -11.78
C ARG A 107 19.21 0.67 -10.49
N ASP A 108 20.07 1.68 -10.50
CA ASP A 108 21.11 1.94 -9.52
C ASP A 108 20.74 3.03 -8.51
N ILE A 109 19.69 3.81 -8.81
CA ILE A 109 19.22 4.89 -7.96
C ILE A 109 17.69 4.82 -7.81
N LEU A 110 17.20 5.00 -6.60
CA LEU A 110 15.78 5.04 -6.29
C LEU A 110 15.45 6.29 -5.45
N TRP A 111 14.60 7.16 -6.01
CA TRP A 111 14.12 8.37 -5.36
C TRP A 111 12.71 8.20 -4.81
N LEU A 112 12.53 8.53 -3.53
CA LEU A 112 11.22 8.62 -2.90
C LEU A 112 11.01 10.01 -2.30
N MET A 113 9.83 10.58 -2.54
CA MET A 113 9.32 11.73 -1.81
C MET A 113 8.56 11.23 -0.58
N ILE A 114 9.07 11.50 0.63
CA ILE A 114 8.49 11.04 1.89
C ILE A 114 8.21 12.24 2.79
N ASN A 115 6.93 12.54 3.05
CA ASN A 115 6.49 13.70 3.85
C ASN A 115 7.19 15.03 3.44
N GLY A 116 7.35 15.24 2.14
CA GLY A 116 8.01 16.43 1.58
C GLY A 116 9.54 16.46 1.75
N MET A 117 10.17 15.30 1.92
CA MET A 117 11.62 15.12 1.87
C MET A 117 11.97 14.18 0.73
N THR A 118 13.10 14.43 0.06
CA THR A 118 13.59 13.54 -0.98
C THR A 118 14.61 12.57 -0.40
N ILE A 119 14.29 11.28 -0.37
CA ILE A 119 15.17 10.21 0.10
C ILE A 119 15.66 9.42 -1.11
N VAL A 120 16.97 9.38 -1.31
CA VAL A 120 17.62 8.73 -2.45
C VAL A 120 18.48 7.57 -1.97
N ASN A 121 18.16 6.38 -2.47
CA ASN A 121 18.99 5.19 -2.29
C ASN A 121 19.90 5.05 -3.51
N PHE A 122 21.22 5.13 -3.29
CA PHE A 122 22.22 5.17 -4.35
C PHE A 122 23.14 3.95 -4.30
N TYR A 123 23.50 3.44 -5.46
CA TYR A 123 24.57 2.45 -5.62
C TYR A 123 25.42 2.80 -6.83
N SER A 124 26.74 2.86 -6.64
CA SER A 124 27.71 2.93 -7.75
C SER A 124 28.49 1.63 -7.78
N GLN A 125 28.55 0.96 -8.93
CA GLN A 125 29.47 -0.17 -9.10
C GLN A 125 30.87 0.35 -9.37
N ASN A 126 31.90 -0.38 -8.93
CA ASN A 126 33.26 -0.13 -9.40
C ASN A 126 33.30 -0.23 -10.94
N ASP A 127 34.01 0.71 -11.58
CA ASP A 127 34.27 0.78 -13.02
C ASP A 127 33.05 1.06 -13.93
N GLU A 128 31.82 1.13 -13.38
CA GLU A 128 30.62 1.63 -14.10
C GLU A 128 30.21 3.00 -13.56
N HIS A 129 30.16 4.00 -14.43
CA HIS A 129 30.01 5.40 -14.03
C HIS A 129 28.62 6.00 -14.30
N ASP A 130 27.71 5.26 -14.95
CA ASP A 130 26.39 5.76 -15.38
C ASP A 130 25.55 6.27 -14.20
N ALA A 131 25.56 5.55 -13.08
CA ALA A 131 24.84 5.96 -11.87
C ALA A 131 25.39 7.28 -11.31
N LEU A 132 26.72 7.43 -11.28
CA LEU A 132 27.33 8.64 -10.78
C LEU A 132 27.04 9.84 -11.69
N GLU A 133 27.13 9.68 -13.01
CA GLU A 133 26.76 10.74 -13.96
C GLU A 133 25.31 11.22 -13.75
N ILE A 134 24.38 10.29 -13.58
CA ILE A 134 22.98 10.61 -13.29
C ILE A 134 22.86 11.39 -11.97
N LEU A 135 23.58 10.97 -10.93
CA LEU A 135 23.55 11.65 -9.63
C LEU A 135 24.11 13.07 -9.71
N LEU A 136 25.23 13.26 -10.42
CA LEU A 136 25.89 14.56 -10.58
C LEU A 136 25.03 15.55 -11.39
N GLN A 137 24.27 15.06 -12.37
CA GLN A 137 23.38 15.89 -13.20
C GLN A 137 22.01 16.16 -12.54
N TRP A 138 21.65 15.37 -11.52
CA TRP A 138 20.35 15.48 -10.89
C TRP A 138 20.23 16.76 -10.04
N PRO A 139 19.25 17.64 -10.28
CA PRO A 139 19.06 18.84 -9.47
C PRO A 139 18.58 18.47 -8.07
N VAL A 140 19.46 18.65 -7.08
CA VAL A 140 19.17 18.34 -5.68
C VAL A 140 18.11 19.30 -5.15
N LEU A 141 17.09 18.74 -4.48
CA LEU A 141 16.01 19.51 -3.89
C LEU A 141 16.31 19.90 -2.43
N GLY A 142 15.57 20.88 -1.92
CA GLY A 142 15.56 21.16 -0.47
C GLY A 142 15.02 19.96 0.33
N ARG A 143 15.57 19.74 1.54
CA ARG A 143 15.25 18.61 2.43
C ARG A 143 15.49 17.26 1.75
N CYS A 144 16.73 17.02 1.34
CA CYS A 144 17.18 15.84 0.65
C CYS A 144 18.19 15.04 1.48
N LEU A 145 18.05 13.71 1.46
CA LEU A 145 19.05 12.75 1.89
C LEU A 145 19.43 11.87 0.68
N VAL A 146 20.73 11.79 0.38
CA VAL A 146 21.30 10.83 -0.56
C VAL A 146 22.19 9.88 0.21
N ALA A 147 21.85 8.59 0.20
CA ALA A 147 22.56 7.60 0.98
C ALA A 147 22.67 6.27 0.25
N GLY A 148 23.79 5.58 0.46
CA GLY A 148 24.03 4.26 -0.10
C GLY A 148 25.50 3.94 -0.28
N ASP A 149 25.81 3.05 -1.22
CA ASP A 149 27.18 2.58 -1.46
C ASP A 149 27.75 3.31 -2.68
N PHE A 150 28.66 4.25 -2.42
CA PHE A 150 29.27 5.08 -3.44
C PHE A 150 30.49 4.42 -4.07
N ASN A 151 31.03 3.36 -3.45
CA ASN A 151 32.30 2.75 -3.84
C ASN A 151 33.45 3.77 -4.06
N ALA A 152 33.43 4.92 -3.39
CA ALA A 152 34.36 6.02 -3.60
C ALA A 152 35.03 6.49 -2.31
N ARG A 153 36.28 6.98 -2.44
CA ARG A 153 37.04 7.52 -1.31
C ARG A 153 37.44 8.96 -1.58
N HIS A 154 37.43 9.77 -0.53
CA HIS A 154 37.94 11.12 -0.53
C HIS A 154 38.32 11.52 0.89
N ARG A 155 39.30 12.41 1.01
CA ARG A 155 39.87 12.90 2.27
C ARG A 155 38.86 13.49 3.27
N SER A 156 37.64 13.83 2.83
CA SER A 156 36.59 14.35 3.72
C SER A 156 35.82 13.25 4.46
N TRP A 157 35.92 11.99 4.06
CA TRP A 157 35.31 10.85 4.78
C TRP A 157 36.27 9.71 5.10
N GLN A 158 37.41 9.63 4.40
CA GLN A 158 38.47 8.68 4.71
C GLN A 158 39.85 9.28 4.40
N THR A 159 40.75 9.24 5.36
CA THR A 159 42.16 9.63 5.24
C THR A 159 42.84 8.80 4.15
N GLY A 160 43.56 9.48 3.26
CA GLY A 160 44.27 8.88 2.13
C GLY A 160 43.94 9.53 0.80
N HIS A 161 44.31 8.86 -0.29
CA HIS A 161 44.04 9.33 -1.65
C HIS A 161 42.59 9.10 -2.04
N ALA A 162 42.03 10.07 -2.77
CA ALA A 162 40.72 9.91 -3.38
C ALA A 162 40.75 8.82 -4.46
N THR A 163 39.69 8.03 -4.54
CA THR A 163 39.50 6.99 -5.57
C THR A 163 38.08 7.01 -6.11
N ASN A 164 37.88 6.43 -7.30
CA ASN A 164 36.57 6.27 -7.93
C ASN A 164 35.76 7.57 -7.96
N ARG A 165 36.40 8.65 -8.43
CA ARG A 165 35.79 9.99 -8.59
C ARG A 165 35.27 10.61 -7.29
N GLY A 166 35.83 10.23 -6.13
CA GLY A 166 35.50 10.86 -4.84
C GLY A 166 35.69 12.38 -4.81
N GLN A 167 36.61 12.94 -5.62
CA GLN A 167 36.77 14.39 -5.78
C GLN A 167 35.52 15.05 -6.37
N GLU A 168 34.88 14.41 -7.35
CA GLU A 168 33.67 14.93 -8.01
C GLU A 168 32.45 14.80 -7.10
N ILE A 169 32.34 13.71 -6.36
CA ILE A 169 31.29 13.55 -5.33
C ILE A 169 31.42 14.64 -4.26
N ALA A 170 32.64 14.95 -3.81
CA ALA A 170 32.87 16.00 -2.82
C ALA A 170 32.54 17.41 -3.38
N ALA A 171 32.87 17.68 -4.64
CA ALA A 171 32.49 18.92 -5.31
C ALA A 171 30.97 19.04 -5.42
N TRP A 172 30.31 18.00 -5.94
CA TRP A 172 28.85 17.92 -6.07
C TRP A 172 28.14 18.11 -4.73
N SER A 173 28.61 17.48 -3.65
CA SER A 173 28.01 17.66 -2.34
C SER A 173 28.12 19.11 -1.85
N SER A 174 29.26 19.75 -2.12
CA SER A 174 29.50 21.15 -1.75
C SER A 174 28.65 22.12 -2.58
N GLU A 175 28.48 21.86 -3.88
CA GLU A 175 27.69 22.68 -4.80
C GLU A 175 26.19 22.62 -4.49
N ASN A 176 25.72 21.54 -3.85
CA ASN A 176 24.32 21.29 -3.52
C ASN A 176 24.00 21.45 -2.02
N ASP A 177 24.89 22.06 -1.23
CA ASP A 177 24.76 22.26 0.22
C ASP A 177 24.46 20.96 0.99
N LEU A 178 24.99 19.83 0.51
CA LEU A 178 24.82 18.53 1.12
C LEU A 178 25.97 18.24 2.10
N ASN A 179 25.65 18.21 3.38
CA ASN A 179 26.59 17.83 4.42
C ASN A 179 26.77 16.31 4.46
N LEU A 180 28.02 15.86 4.44
CA LEU A 180 28.35 14.48 4.80
C LEU A 180 28.09 14.30 6.30
N ILE A 181 27.26 13.33 6.66
CA ILE A 181 26.91 13.04 8.07
C ILE A 181 27.66 11.83 8.65
N ASN A 182 28.46 11.14 7.83
CA ASN A 182 29.34 10.07 8.29
C ASN A 182 30.46 10.64 9.20
N THR A 183 30.83 9.87 10.22
CA THR A 183 32.06 10.12 10.98
C THR A 183 33.28 9.77 10.14
N LEU A 184 34.24 10.70 10.07
CA LEU A 184 35.52 10.54 9.37
C LEU A 184 36.27 9.28 9.85
N ASP A 185 36.83 8.52 8.90
CA ASP A 185 37.66 7.34 9.14
C ASP A 185 36.98 6.16 9.83
N ILE A 186 35.66 6.21 10.05
CA ILE A 186 34.90 5.04 10.53
C ILE A 186 34.62 4.11 9.35
N PRO A 187 35.17 2.89 9.32
CA PRO A 187 34.96 1.97 8.21
C PRO A 187 33.50 1.58 8.08
N THR A 188 33.05 1.38 6.84
CA THR A 188 31.73 0.85 6.48
C THR A 188 31.81 -0.56 5.90
N ASN A 189 33.01 -1.12 5.77
CA ASN A 189 33.22 -2.52 5.46
C ASN A 189 34.44 -3.13 6.20
N PRO A 190 34.57 -4.47 6.24
CA PRO A 190 35.68 -5.15 6.91
C PRO A 190 37.07 -4.89 6.31
N TYR A 191 37.15 -4.27 5.12
CA TYR A 191 38.42 -3.89 4.50
C TYR A 191 39.00 -2.58 5.07
N GLY A 192 38.30 -1.92 5.99
CA GLY A 192 38.72 -0.63 6.53
C GLY A 192 38.36 0.56 5.66
N ASN A 193 37.48 0.38 4.66
CA ASN A 193 37.05 1.47 3.79
C ASN A 193 35.73 2.09 4.24
N THR A 194 35.57 3.39 4.05
CA THR A 194 34.37 4.18 4.27
C THR A 194 33.79 4.55 2.91
N ILE A 195 32.92 3.68 2.38
CA ILE A 195 32.35 3.79 1.02
C ILE A 195 30.81 3.85 1.03
N ASP A 196 30.20 3.48 2.15
CA ASP A 196 28.77 3.62 2.38
C ASP A 196 28.51 4.99 3.01
N LEU A 197 28.04 5.94 2.21
CA LEU A 197 27.98 7.36 2.58
C LEU A 197 26.53 7.83 2.70
N ALA A 198 26.33 8.90 3.48
CA ALA A 198 25.08 9.63 3.60
C ALA A 198 25.36 11.15 3.57
N PHE A 199 24.66 11.83 2.66
CA PHE A 199 24.76 13.26 2.40
C PHE A 199 23.39 13.91 2.54
N THR A 200 23.28 15.05 3.23
CA THR A 200 21.99 15.70 3.48
C THR A 200 22.11 17.20 3.70
N ASN A 201 21.11 17.95 3.21
CA ASN A 201 20.94 19.38 3.50
C ASN A 201 19.96 19.62 4.66
N MET A 202 19.56 18.57 5.38
CA MET A 202 18.73 18.66 6.58
C MET A 202 19.63 18.84 7.82
N PRO A 203 19.39 19.87 8.64
CA PRO A 203 20.23 20.15 9.80
C PRO A 203 20.08 19.08 10.88
N LEU A 204 21.13 18.91 11.69
CA LEU A 204 21.17 18.02 12.86
C LEU A 204 20.96 16.53 12.52
N ALA A 205 21.12 16.16 11.25
CA ALA A 205 21.12 14.77 10.84
C ALA A 205 22.40 14.06 11.30
N GLU A 206 22.28 12.79 11.67
CA GLU A 206 23.39 11.99 12.20
C GLU A 206 23.46 10.64 11.48
N ALA A 207 24.68 10.11 11.30
CA ALA A 207 24.92 8.75 10.83
C ALA A 207 25.87 8.00 11.77
N THR A 208 25.45 6.83 12.24
CA THR A 208 26.29 5.95 13.08
C THR A 208 26.42 4.58 12.44
N VAL A 209 27.61 3.99 12.51
CA VAL A 209 27.81 2.58 12.16
C VAL A 209 27.40 1.74 13.36
N GLU A 210 26.42 0.86 13.18
CA GLU A 210 25.77 0.14 14.28
C GLU A 210 26.04 -1.37 14.21
N ASP A 211 26.94 -1.87 15.06
CA ASP A 211 27.24 -3.30 15.19
C ASP A 211 26.00 -4.15 15.49
N HIS A 212 25.09 -3.61 16.31
CA HIS A 212 23.88 -4.31 16.71
C HIS A 212 22.92 -4.53 15.53
N LEU A 213 23.16 -3.90 14.38
CA LEU A 213 22.38 -4.04 13.15
C LEU A 213 23.08 -4.90 12.09
N ALA A 214 24.17 -5.60 12.44
CA ALA A 214 24.94 -6.41 11.51
C ALA A 214 24.07 -7.44 10.76
N THR A 215 23.93 -7.25 9.45
CA THR A 215 23.06 -8.08 8.59
C THR A 215 23.67 -9.41 8.17
N SER A 216 24.97 -9.63 8.46
CA SER A 216 25.86 -10.68 7.91
C SER A 216 26.34 -10.48 6.46
N SER A 217 26.03 -9.35 5.84
CA SER A 217 26.67 -8.93 4.58
C SER A 217 28.14 -8.55 4.81
N GLY A 218 28.84 -8.32 3.70
CA GLY A 218 30.23 -7.82 3.70
C GLY A 218 30.36 -6.33 4.00
N HIS A 219 29.28 -5.64 4.40
CA HIS A 219 29.27 -4.23 4.78
C HIS A 219 28.75 -4.08 6.21
N PHE A 220 29.08 -2.97 6.86
CA PHE A 220 28.47 -2.55 8.11
C PHE A 220 27.17 -1.80 7.82
N THR A 221 26.27 -1.84 8.80
CA THR A 221 24.97 -1.16 8.69
C THR A 221 25.10 0.24 9.28
N LEU A 222 24.56 1.23 8.57
CA LEU A 222 24.45 2.60 9.06
C LEU A 222 23.03 2.86 9.59
N SER A 223 22.96 3.48 10.76
CA SER A 223 21.74 4.09 11.32
C SER A 223 21.80 5.59 11.07
N LEU A 224 20.86 6.10 10.27
CA LEU A 224 20.72 7.53 10.04
C LEU A 224 19.52 8.06 10.82
N THR A 225 19.68 9.22 11.43
CA THR A 225 18.60 9.91 12.15
C THR A 225 18.39 11.30 11.55
N LEU A 226 17.16 11.58 11.13
CA LEU A 226 16.74 12.91 10.72
C LEU A 226 15.80 13.47 11.81
N PRO A 227 16.21 14.49 12.59
CA PRO A 227 15.38 15.03 13.65
C PRO A 227 14.27 15.94 13.11
N ASP A 228 13.29 16.22 13.98
CA ASP A 228 12.28 17.26 13.78
C ASP A 228 11.42 17.13 12.51
N ILE A 229 11.13 15.89 12.10
CA ILE A 229 10.31 15.64 10.90
C ILE A 229 8.83 15.76 11.24
N ARG A 230 8.14 16.63 10.49
CA ARG A 230 6.68 16.72 10.51
C ARG A 230 6.07 15.47 9.90
N LEU A 231 5.35 14.72 10.73
CA LEU A 231 4.57 13.58 10.29
C LEU A 231 3.27 14.04 9.63
N ALA A 232 2.77 13.24 8.67
CA ALA A 232 1.48 13.52 8.05
C ALA A 232 0.34 13.31 9.05
N LEU A 233 -0.72 14.12 8.90
CA LEU A 233 -1.93 13.96 9.70
C LEU A 233 -2.60 12.62 9.38
N ILE A 234 -3.01 11.91 10.43
CA ILE A 234 -3.70 10.64 10.28
C ILE A 234 -5.08 10.90 9.66
N GLN A 235 -5.26 10.42 8.42
CA GLN A 235 -6.58 10.37 7.80
C GLN A 235 -7.45 9.32 8.52
N PRO A 236 -8.73 9.60 8.81
CA PRO A 236 -9.62 8.64 9.44
C PRO A 236 -9.73 7.38 8.57
N GLY A 237 -9.24 6.24 9.08
CA GLY A 237 -9.35 4.97 8.38
C GLY A 237 -10.79 4.46 8.31
N LYS A 238 -11.08 3.56 7.36
CA LYS A 238 -12.38 2.87 7.27
C LYS A 238 -12.71 2.22 8.63
N VAL A 239 -13.93 2.41 9.12
CA VAL A 239 -14.36 1.82 10.38
C VAL A 239 -14.72 0.36 10.17
N ARG A 240 -14.35 -0.50 11.12
CA ARG A 240 -14.77 -1.90 11.17
C ARG A 240 -15.47 -2.20 12.48
N VAL A 241 -16.56 -2.94 12.35
CA VAL A 241 -17.31 -3.58 13.43
C VAL A 241 -17.10 -5.08 13.23
N THR A 242 -16.35 -5.71 14.14
CA THR A 242 -15.83 -7.07 13.94
C THR A 242 -15.98 -7.98 15.15
N THR A 243 -15.89 -7.44 16.37
CA THR A 243 -16.09 -8.25 17.58
C THR A 243 -17.57 -8.36 17.90
N GLU A 244 -17.94 -9.37 18.68
CA GLU A 244 -19.32 -9.56 19.15
C GLU A 244 -19.82 -8.34 19.94
N ASP A 245 -19.00 -7.79 20.83
CA ASP A 245 -19.35 -6.58 21.59
C ASP A 245 -19.52 -5.34 20.71
N GLU A 246 -18.68 -5.17 19.68
CA GLU A 246 -18.82 -4.08 18.71
C GLU A 246 -20.13 -4.24 17.92
N LEU A 247 -20.47 -5.48 17.55
CA LEU A 247 -21.70 -5.78 16.82
C LEU A 247 -22.95 -5.56 17.68
N LYS A 248 -22.91 -5.96 18.95
CA LYS A 248 -24.01 -5.73 19.90
C LYS A 248 -24.28 -4.24 20.09
N ARG A 249 -23.23 -3.45 20.34
CA ARG A 249 -23.32 -1.98 20.45
C ARG A 249 -23.84 -1.35 19.16
N PHE A 250 -23.42 -1.86 18.00
CA PHE A 250 -23.94 -1.41 16.71
C PHE A 250 -25.45 -1.63 16.59
N ILE A 251 -25.95 -2.82 16.96
CA ILE A 251 -27.38 -3.17 16.94
C ILE A 251 -28.18 -2.24 17.86
N GLU A 252 -27.75 -2.05 19.11
CA GLU A 252 -28.43 -1.20 20.10
C GLU A 252 -28.56 0.26 19.63
N ILE A 253 -27.52 0.81 19.00
CA ILE A 253 -27.55 2.19 18.47
C ILE A 253 -28.51 2.28 17.27
N VAL A 254 -28.54 1.26 16.41
CA VAL A 254 -29.46 1.21 15.27
C VAL A 254 -30.91 1.10 15.74
N GLU A 255 -31.21 0.27 16.76
CA GLU A 255 -32.53 0.17 17.39
C GLU A 255 -33.03 1.53 17.88
N LEU A 256 -32.20 2.24 18.67
CA LEU A 256 -32.56 3.55 19.20
C LEU A 256 -32.80 4.58 18.08
N GLY A 257 -31.94 4.57 17.06
CA GLY A 257 -32.01 5.53 15.95
C GLY A 257 -33.09 5.22 14.91
N ALA A 258 -33.56 3.98 14.80
CA ALA A 258 -34.58 3.59 13.82
C ALA A 258 -35.91 4.34 14.00
N THR A 259 -36.22 4.75 15.23
CA THR A 259 -37.39 5.59 15.56
C THR A 259 -37.40 6.95 14.86
N ARG A 260 -36.24 7.43 14.38
CA ARG A 260 -36.07 8.72 13.71
C ARG A 260 -36.06 8.60 12.19
N ILE A 261 -36.24 7.41 11.63
CA ILE A 261 -36.30 7.22 10.17
C ILE A 261 -37.58 7.90 9.65
N PRO A 262 -37.48 8.80 8.66
CA PRO A 262 -38.62 9.52 8.11
C PRO A 262 -39.73 8.58 7.64
N LEU A 263 -40.97 9.01 7.85
CA LEU A 263 -42.16 8.32 7.36
C LEU A 263 -42.75 8.97 6.10
N VAL A 264 -42.03 9.86 5.42
CA VAL A 264 -42.47 10.47 4.16
C VAL A 264 -41.65 9.87 3.00
N ASP A 265 -42.32 9.48 1.91
CA ASP A 265 -41.75 8.65 0.84
C ASP A 265 -42.48 8.77 -0.51
N SER A 266 -43.21 9.87 -0.72
CA SER A 266 -44.09 10.05 -1.89
C SER A 266 -43.43 10.82 -3.04
N THR A 267 -42.43 11.67 -2.73
CA THR A 267 -41.69 12.45 -3.73
C THR A 267 -40.25 11.96 -3.90
N PRO A 268 -39.59 12.20 -5.05
CA PRO A 268 -38.17 11.90 -5.23
C PRO A 268 -37.26 12.51 -4.16
N ALA A 269 -37.59 13.71 -3.67
CA ALA A 269 -36.82 14.37 -2.61
C ALA A 269 -36.96 13.66 -1.26
N GLU A 270 -38.16 13.23 -0.91
CA GLU A 270 -38.42 12.44 0.32
C GLU A 270 -37.74 11.07 0.26
N LEU A 271 -37.67 10.44 -0.92
CA LEU A 271 -36.93 9.20 -1.11
C LEU A 271 -35.41 9.38 -0.94
N ASP A 272 -34.86 10.50 -1.41
CA ASP A 272 -33.47 10.88 -1.15
C ASP A 272 -33.22 11.07 0.35
N GLU A 273 -34.14 11.73 1.06
CA GLU A 273 -34.05 11.94 2.51
C GLU A 273 -34.15 10.63 3.30
N LEU A 274 -35.09 9.74 2.95
CA LEU A 274 -35.25 8.42 3.56
C LEU A 274 -34.00 7.56 3.37
N ALA A 275 -33.45 7.52 2.15
CA ALA A 275 -32.20 6.82 1.88
C ALA A 275 -31.03 7.41 2.67
N SER A 276 -30.95 8.75 2.75
CA SER A 276 -29.91 9.46 3.52
C SER A 276 -30.02 9.15 5.01
N ALA A 277 -31.23 9.13 5.57
CA ALA A 277 -31.46 8.81 6.97
C ALA A 277 -31.01 7.39 7.32
N LEU A 278 -31.31 6.40 6.46
CA LEU A 278 -30.86 5.02 6.63
C LEU A 278 -29.34 4.91 6.59
N VAL A 279 -28.70 5.50 5.57
CA VAL A 279 -27.24 5.49 5.45
C VAL A 279 -26.57 6.19 6.64
N ASN A 280 -27.06 7.37 7.01
CA ASN A 280 -26.53 8.14 8.13
C ASN A 280 -26.66 7.43 9.47
N LEU A 281 -27.81 6.78 9.72
CA LEU A 281 -28.01 5.95 10.91
C LEU A 281 -26.98 4.83 10.99
N LEU A 282 -26.85 4.04 9.92
CA LEU A 282 -25.94 2.90 9.88
C LEU A 282 -24.48 3.34 9.98
N THR A 283 -24.07 4.38 9.26
CA THR A 283 -22.70 4.90 9.30
C THR A 283 -22.36 5.50 10.67
N SER A 284 -23.29 6.22 11.31
CA SER A 284 -23.07 6.79 12.64
C SER A 284 -22.99 5.70 13.71
N ALA A 285 -23.88 4.71 13.65
CA ALA A 285 -23.83 3.54 14.54
C ALA A 285 -22.53 2.76 14.37
N ALA A 286 -22.08 2.54 13.13
CA ALA A 286 -20.82 1.84 12.86
C ALA A 286 -19.62 2.63 13.40
N LYS A 287 -19.59 3.96 13.21
CA LYS A 287 -18.54 4.85 13.75
C LYS A 287 -18.51 4.86 15.28
N ALA A 288 -19.66 4.84 15.93
CA ALA A 288 -19.76 4.86 17.39
C ALA A 288 -19.42 3.51 18.03
N ALA A 289 -19.82 2.40 17.40
CA ALA A 289 -19.60 1.06 17.94
C ALA A 289 -18.23 0.46 17.54
N GLY A 290 -17.76 0.77 16.34
CA GLY A 290 -16.59 0.16 15.74
C GLY A 290 -15.28 0.88 16.01
N ARG A 291 -14.21 0.37 15.39
CA ARG A 291 -12.85 0.92 15.47
C ARG A 291 -12.30 1.30 14.10
N PRO A 292 -11.48 2.37 14.00
CA PRO A 292 -10.78 2.68 12.76
C PRO A 292 -9.82 1.55 12.38
N THR A 293 -9.79 1.21 11.10
CA THR A 293 -8.76 0.33 10.55
C THR A 293 -7.42 1.02 10.60
N ARG A 294 -6.44 0.38 11.24
CA ARG A 294 -5.06 0.83 11.24
C ARG A 294 -4.30 0.05 10.17
N LYS A 295 -3.89 0.71 9.09
CA LYS A 295 -2.75 0.21 8.30
C LYS A 295 -1.52 0.37 9.20
N GLY A 296 -0.89 -0.73 9.56
CA GLY A 296 0.21 -0.69 10.52
C GLY A 296 1.21 -1.79 10.23
N ALA A 297 2.46 -1.52 10.60
CA ALA A 297 3.53 -2.49 10.58
C ALA A 297 3.14 -3.76 11.36
N ARG A 298 3.53 -4.91 10.82
CA ARG A 298 3.36 -6.22 11.45
C ARG A 298 4.70 -6.93 11.47
N ALA A 299 4.97 -7.62 12.57
CA ALA A 299 6.15 -8.47 12.70
C ALA A 299 6.12 -9.60 11.66
N ALA A 300 7.30 -10.03 11.21
CA ALA A 300 7.43 -11.24 10.40
C ALA A 300 7.16 -12.50 11.26
N PRO A 301 6.16 -13.33 10.92
CA PRO A 301 5.85 -14.52 11.72
C PRO A 301 6.96 -15.58 11.75
N TRP A 302 7.90 -15.53 10.79
CA TRP A 302 9.03 -16.45 10.69
C TRP A 302 10.27 -15.98 11.47
N TRP A 303 10.29 -14.73 11.97
CA TRP A 303 11.39 -14.23 12.79
C TRP A 303 11.15 -14.64 14.25
N THR A 304 11.75 -15.76 14.64
CA THR A 304 11.59 -16.37 15.96
C THR A 304 12.64 -15.88 16.97
N GLU A 305 12.48 -16.21 18.25
CA GLU A 305 13.51 -15.98 19.28
C GLU A 305 14.82 -16.69 18.93
N GLU A 306 14.79 -17.87 18.32
CA GLU A 306 15.98 -18.56 17.80
C GLU A 306 16.71 -17.72 16.74
N CYS A 307 15.96 -17.04 15.85
CA CYS A 307 16.55 -16.12 14.86
C CYS A 307 17.20 -14.91 15.54
N ALA A 308 16.52 -14.30 16.52
CA ALA A 308 17.03 -13.18 17.28
C ALA A 308 18.30 -13.56 18.07
N GLY A 309 18.30 -14.73 18.73
CA GLY A 309 19.44 -15.28 19.44
C GLY A 309 20.63 -15.55 18.52
N ALA A 310 20.41 -16.19 17.37
CA ALA A 310 21.47 -16.44 16.39
C ALA A 310 22.05 -15.14 15.82
N ALA A 311 21.23 -14.11 15.59
CA ALA A 311 21.69 -12.79 15.20
C ALA A 311 22.55 -12.16 16.31
N ALA A 312 22.13 -12.26 17.57
CA ALA A 312 22.91 -11.79 18.73
C ALA A 312 24.27 -12.50 18.84
N SER A 313 24.31 -13.83 18.72
CA SER A 313 25.56 -14.61 18.76
C SER A 313 26.52 -14.21 17.63
N PHE A 314 26.01 -14.04 16.40
CA PHE A 314 26.82 -13.57 15.28
C PHE A 314 27.41 -12.18 15.53
N ARG A 315 26.64 -11.26 16.09
CA ARG A 315 27.11 -9.89 16.41
C ARG A 315 28.24 -9.87 17.43
N VAL A 316 28.16 -10.71 18.47
CA VAL A 316 29.22 -10.81 19.49
C VAL A 316 30.56 -11.17 18.83
N ILE A 317 30.57 -12.20 17.98
CA ILE A 317 31.79 -12.62 17.28
C ILE A 317 32.27 -11.54 16.29
N ARG A 318 31.35 -10.91 15.55
CA ARG A 318 31.68 -9.82 14.62
C ARG A 318 32.29 -8.62 15.34
N ARG A 319 31.84 -8.27 16.54
CA ARG A 319 32.37 -7.14 17.33
C ARG A 319 33.80 -7.40 17.81
N LEU A 320 34.17 -8.65 18.08
CA LEU A 320 35.55 -9.01 18.45
C LEU A 320 36.52 -8.87 17.28
N TYR A 321 36.04 -9.12 16.07
CA TYR A 321 36.85 -9.08 14.84
C TYR A 321 36.13 -8.26 13.75
N PRO A 322 36.03 -6.92 13.93
CA PRO A 322 35.27 -6.08 13.02
C PRO A 322 35.94 -5.99 11.63
N LEU A 323 37.27 -5.94 11.61
CA LEU A 323 38.06 -5.80 10.39
C LEU A 323 38.75 -7.13 10.00
N GLY A 324 38.99 -7.28 8.71
CA GLY A 324 39.63 -8.46 8.12
C GLY A 324 38.73 -9.68 7.98
N PHE A 325 39.32 -10.79 7.53
CA PHE A 325 38.62 -12.06 7.31
C PHE A 325 38.95 -13.05 8.41
N ASN A 326 38.29 -12.89 9.56
CA ASN A 326 38.43 -13.84 10.67
C ASN A 326 37.58 -15.10 10.45
N GLN A 327 38.15 -16.27 10.71
CA GLN A 327 37.49 -17.56 10.50
C GLN A 327 36.27 -17.78 11.41
N ASP A 328 36.31 -17.31 12.66
CA ASP A 328 35.20 -17.42 13.61
C ASP A 328 34.00 -16.59 13.14
N VAL A 329 34.24 -15.41 12.58
CA VAL A 329 33.18 -14.58 11.97
C VAL A 329 32.51 -15.31 10.81
N GLN A 330 33.28 -16.02 9.98
CA GLN A 330 32.72 -16.82 8.87
C GLN A 330 31.93 -18.04 9.35
N ILE A 331 32.37 -18.69 10.43
CA ILE A 331 31.64 -19.80 11.07
C ILE A 331 30.31 -19.27 11.66
N ALA A 332 30.37 -18.22 12.47
CA ALA A 332 29.19 -17.59 13.08
C ALA A 332 28.20 -17.10 12.02
N LYS A 333 28.68 -16.51 10.92
CA LYS A 333 27.86 -16.13 9.76
C LYS A 333 27.13 -17.33 9.15
N ARG A 334 27.81 -18.46 8.95
CA ARG A 334 27.23 -19.67 8.37
C ARG A 334 26.15 -20.26 9.26
N ASP A 335 26.38 -20.30 10.57
CA ASP A 335 25.42 -20.83 11.53
C ASP A 335 24.21 -19.92 11.67
N PHE A 336 24.42 -18.61 11.72
CA PHE A 336 23.34 -17.62 11.64
C PHE A 336 22.48 -17.83 10.38
N HIS A 337 23.10 -17.96 9.20
CA HIS A 337 22.36 -18.22 7.96
C HIS A 337 21.57 -19.52 8.00
N ARG A 338 22.11 -20.57 8.64
CA ARG A 338 21.43 -21.86 8.79
C ARG A 338 20.12 -21.72 9.55
N VAL A 339 20.15 -20.97 10.66
CA VAL A 339 18.97 -20.68 11.49
C VAL A 339 17.91 -19.92 10.69
N ILE A 340 18.28 -18.82 10.02
CA ILE A 340 17.34 -18.02 9.22
C ILE A 340 16.67 -18.85 8.11
N ARG A 341 17.46 -19.64 7.36
CA ARG A 341 16.91 -20.50 6.30
C ARG A 341 15.97 -21.56 6.86
N ARG A 342 16.31 -22.17 8.00
CA ARG A 342 15.50 -23.18 8.67
C ARG A 342 14.17 -22.59 9.15
N ALA A 343 14.20 -21.46 9.86
CA ALA A 343 13.00 -20.81 10.39
C ALA A 343 12.02 -20.43 9.29
N LYS A 344 12.50 -19.80 8.20
CA LYS A 344 11.67 -19.49 7.03
C LYS A 344 11.06 -20.72 6.37
N ARG A 345 11.87 -21.76 6.16
CA ARG A 345 11.38 -23.00 5.54
C ARG A 345 10.31 -23.66 6.38
N LEU A 346 10.50 -23.69 7.70
CA LEU A 346 9.53 -24.26 8.64
C LEU A 346 8.23 -23.46 8.64
N TYR A 347 8.30 -22.12 8.67
CA TYR A 347 7.11 -21.26 8.59
C TYR A 347 6.27 -21.57 7.34
N TRP A 348 6.89 -21.59 6.15
CA TRP A 348 6.17 -21.87 4.92
C TRP A 348 5.61 -23.28 4.86
N ARG A 349 6.36 -24.28 5.36
CA ARG A 349 5.88 -25.67 5.45
C ARG A 349 4.64 -25.75 6.34
N ASN A 350 4.72 -25.25 7.57
CA ASN A 350 3.60 -25.28 8.51
C ASN A 350 2.38 -24.52 7.98
N LEU A 351 2.59 -23.40 7.28
CA LEU A 351 1.50 -22.66 6.64
C LEU A 351 0.80 -23.48 5.56
N ILE A 352 1.56 -24.18 4.71
CA ILE A 352 1.00 -25.05 3.67
C ILE A 352 0.30 -26.26 4.30
N ASP A 353 0.90 -26.89 5.31
CA ASP A 353 0.33 -28.03 6.03
C ASP A 353 -0.98 -27.66 6.75
N SER A 354 -1.20 -26.38 7.05
CA SER A 354 -2.44 -25.89 7.68
C SER A 354 -3.64 -25.79 6.73
N PHE A 355 -3.47 -26.04 5.42
CA PHE A 355 -4.55 -25.92 4.45
C PHE A 355 -5.50 -27.13 4.51
N THR A 356 -6.75 -26.87 4.89
CA THR A 356 -7.80 -27.90 5.04
C THR A 356 -8.85 -27.89 3.94
N ASP A 357 -8.92 -26.84 3.12
CA ASP A 357 -9.96 -26.68 2.10
C ASP A 357 -9.43 -26.12 0.77
N SER A 358 -10.28 -26.20 -0.26
CA SER A 358 -9.95 -25.67 -1.60
C SER A 358 -9.70 -24.15 -1.59
N SER A 359 -10.35 -23.41 -0.70
CA SER A 359 -10.18 -21.95 -0.57
C SER A 359 -8.75 -21.60 -0.14
N ALA A 360 -8.17 -22.37 0.78
CA ALA A 360 -6.79 -22.24 1.21
C ALA A 360 -5.79 -22.55 0.08
N VAL A 361 -6.05 -23.59 -0.72
CA VAL A 361 -5.25 -23.89 -1.92
C VAL A 361 -5.31 -22.74 -2.94
N PHE A 362 -6.50 -22.17 -3.20
CA PHE A 362 -6.62 -21.01 -4.09
C PHE A 362 -5.92 -19.76 -3.55
N LYS A 363 -5.79 -19.59 -2.23
CA LYS A 363 -4.94 -18.52 -1.65
C LYS A 363 -3.47 -18.73 -2.01
N ALA A 364 -2.96 -19.95 -1.89
CA ALA A 364 -1.59 -20.27 -2.28
C ALA A 364 -1.35 -20.08 -3.78
N VAL A 365 -2.27 -20.50 -4.65
CA VAL A 365 -2.19 -20.22 -6.10
C VAL A 365 -2.14 -18.71 -6.36
N ARG A 366 -2.89 -17.91 -5.60
CA ARG A 366 -2.85 -16.44 -5.71
C ARG A 366 -1.49 -15.87 -5.28
N TRP A 367 -0.90 -16.37 -4.20
CA TRP A 367 0.47 -16.00 -3.80
C TRP A 367 1.47 -16.39 -4.89
N LEU A 368 1.33 -17.60 -5.40
CA LEU A 368 2.05 -18.14 -6.54
C LEU A 368 1.59 -17.56 -7.89
N LYS A 369 0.83 -16.46 -7.95
CA LYS A 369 0.58 -15.70 -9.19
C LYS A 369 0.76 -14.19 -8.99
N SER A 370 0.92 -13.74 -7.74
CA SER A 370 1.09 -12.33 -7.40
C SER A 370 2.40 -11.80 -7.98
N PRO A 371 2.42 -10.64 -8.67
CA PRO A 371 3.64 -10.03 -9.22
C PRO A 371 4.65 -9.60 -8.14
N GLY A 372 4.29 -9.71 -6.86
CA GLY A 372 5.08 -9.25 -5.71
C GLY A 372 4.40 -8.06 -5.02
N PRO A 373 4.73 -7.76 -3.75
CA PRO A 373 4.13 -6.67 -3.00
C PRO A 373 4.85 -5.33 -3.26
N PHE A 374 5.08 -5.00 -4.53
CA PHE A 374 5.71 -3.74 -4.92
C PHE A 374 4.69 -2.60 -4.90
N GLN A 375 5.13 -1.43 -4.46
CA GLN A 375 4.35 -0.21 -4.64
C GLN A 375 4.35 0.17 -6.13
N PRO A 376 3.23 0.70 -6.66
CA PRO A 376 3.15 1.08 -8.05
C PRO A 376 4.17 2.18 -8.43
N PRO A 377 4.85 2.06 -9.58
CA PRO A 377 5.76 3.09 -10.08
C PRO A 377 5.00 4.38 -10.44
N PRO A 378 5.69 5.46 -10.84
CA PRO A 378 5.08 6.58 -11.56
C PRO A 378 4.20 6.09 -12.72
N LEU A 379 3.07 6.77 -12.94
CA LEU A 379 2.14 6.44 -14.03
C LEU A 379 2.50 7.29 -15.25
N GLN A 380 2.62 6.67 -16.42
CA GLN A 380 2.94 7.34 -17.68
C GLN A 380 1.72 7.38 -18.60
N VAL A 381 1.38 8.58 -19.08
CA VAL A 381 0.32 8.80 -20.07
C VAL A 381 0.89 9.68 -21.19
N GLY A 382 1.20 9.05 -22.33
CA GLY A 382 1.99 9.71 -23.38
C GLY A 382 3.37 10.09 -22.84
N ASP A 383 3.72 11.36 -22.99
CA ASP A 383 5.02 11.90 -22.55
C ASP A 383 4.97 12.47 -21.11
N VAL A 384 3.82 12.41 -20.44
CA VAL A 384 3.64 12.94 -19.08
C VAL A 384 3.75 11.82 -18.05
N VAL A 385 4.60 12.03 -17.04
CA VAL A 385 4.79 11.13 -15.90
C VAL A 385 4.10 11.74 -14.67
N TYR A 386 3.25 10.94 -14.02
CA TYR A 386 2.51 11.30 -12.82
C TYR A 386 3.08 10.54 -11.61
N GLU A 387 3.63 11.28 -10.66
CA GLU A 387 4.42 10.70 -9.55
C GLU A 387 3.66 10.66 -8.22
N THR A 388 2.80 11.65 -7.95
CA THR A 388 2.01 11.71 -6.70
C THR A 388 0.80 10.78 -6.76
N GLN A 389 0.36 10.24 -5.62
CA GLN A 389 -0.87 9.42 -5.59
C GLN A 389 -2.10 10.15 -6.14
N LEU A 390 -2.24 11.45 -5.84
CA LEU A 390 -3.38 12.25 -6.29
C LEU A 390 -3.37 12.41 -7.82
N ASP A 391 -2.21 12.71 -8.39
CA ASP A 391 -2.08 12.90 -9.83
C ASP A 391 -2.26 11.58 -10.58
N LYS A 392 -1.73 10.47 -10.05
CA LYS A 392 -2.00 9.12 -10.58
C LYS A 392 -3.50 8.81 -10.56
N ALA A 393 -4.19 9.10 -9.46
CA ALA A 393 -5.63 8.88 -9.35
C ALA A 393 -6.41 9.70 -10.39
N ASN A 394 -6.06 10.98 -10.57
CA ASN A 394 -6.67 11.84 -11.59
C ASN A 394 -6.39 11.35 -13.02
N ALA A 395 -5.15 10.96 -13.32
CA ALA A 395 -4.76 10.44 -14.62
C ALA A 395 -5.49 9.13 -14.94
N LEU A 396 -5.60 8.22 -13.97
CA LEU A 396 -6.37 6.97 -14.12
C LEU A 396 -7.87 7.25 -14.30
N ARG A 397 -8.45 8.21 -13.56
CA ARG A 397 -9.85 8.62 -13.72
C ARG A 397 -10.12 9.06 -15.16
N ARG A 398 -9.34 10.02 -15.68
CA ARG A 398 -9.44 10.49 -17.07
C ARG A 398 -9.29 9.34 -18.07
N ALA A 399 -8.24 8.54 -17.90
CA ALA A 399 -7.91 7.47 -18.84
C ALA A 399 -8.87 6.26 -18.82
N THR A 400 -9.72 6.11 -17.80
CA THR A 400 -10.59 4.92 -17.67
C THR A 400 -12.07 5.22 -17.58
N LEU A 401 -12.47 6.38 -17.06
CA LEU A 401 -13.87 6.75 -16.85
C LEU A 401 -14.36 7.80 -17.86
N GLU A 402 -13.48 8.69 -18.32
CA GLU A 402 -13.83 9.82 -19.20
C GLU A 402 -13.60 9.47 -20.69
N ARG A 403 -13.74 8.19 -21.07
CA ARG A 403 -13.54 7.74 -22.46
C ARG A 403 -14.72 8.04 -23.39
N GLY A 404 -15.92 8.19 -22.82
CA GLY A 404 -17.12 8.46 -23.60
C GLY A 404 -17.15 9.89 -24.08
N THR A 405 -17.39 10.07 -25.38
CA THR A 405 -17.67 11.34 -26.03
C THR A 405 -19.18 11.51 -26.23
N ALA A 406 -19.63 12.71 -26.58
CA ALA A 406 -21.02 12.93 -26.97
C ALA A 406 -21.42 12.05 -28.18
N ASP A 407 -20.45 11.70 -29.03
CA ASP A 407 -20.66 10.84 -30.21
C ASP A 407 -20.92 9.36 -29.84
N ASP A 408 -20.53 8.92 -28.64
CA ASP A 408 -20.86 7.58 -28.12
C ASP A 408 -22.30 7.51 -27.58
N VAL A 409 -22.99 8.65 -27.47
CA VAL A 409 -24.37 8.72 -27.02
C VAL A 409 -25.28 8.46 -28.21
N ILE A 410 -26.09 7.40 -28.11
CA ILE A 410 -27.17 7.16 -29.06
C ILE A 410 -28.09 8.38 -29.04
N GLU A 411 -28.16 9.16 -30.14
CA GLU A 411 -28.92 10.43 -30.21
C GLU A 411 -30.37 10.29 -29.74
N ASN A 412 -30.99 9.13 -29.98
CA ASN A 412 -32.29 8.80 -29.43
C ASN A 412 -32.39 7.28 -29.15
N PRO A 413 -32.09 6.81 -27.92
CA PRO A 413 -32.15 5.40 -27.57
C PRO A 413 -33.59 4.86 -27.47
N TRP A 414 -34.59 5.73 -27.62
CA TRP A 414 -36.01 5.42 -27.48
C TRP A 414 -36.76 5.43 -28.81
N ILE A 415 -36.07 5.49 -29.96
CA ILE A 415 -36.73 5.30 -31.26
C ILE A 415 -37.34 3.89 -31.27
N PRO A 416 -38.67 3.75 -31.37
CA PRO A 416 -39.29 2.44 -31.38
C PRO A 416 -38.91 1.73 -32.68
N VAL A 417 -38.05 0.72 -32.57
CA VAL A 417 -37.75 -0.22 -33.67
C VAL A 417 -38.86 -1.25 -33.88
N SER A 418 -39.80 -1.34 -32.93
CA SER A 418 -40.92 -2.27 -32.92
C SER A 418 -42.16 -1.60 -32.30
N PHE A 419 -43.35 -2.17 -32.54
CA PHE A 419 -44.56 -1.73 -31.85
C PHE A 419 -44.41 -1.89 -30.33
N PRO A 420 -44.80 -0.87 -29.53
CA PRO A 420 -44.70 -0.94 -28.09
C PRO A 420 -45.65 -2.01 -27.53
N ARG A 421 -45.09 -2.95 -26.77
CA ARG A 421 -45.84 -3.97 -26.03
C ARG A 421 -45.86 -3.60 -24.56
N SER A 422 -47.05 -3.47 -23.98
CA SER A 422 -47.18 -3.28 -22.53
C SER A 422 -46.88 -4.59 -21.81
N ILE A 423 -45.97 -4.53 -20.84
CA ILE A 423 -45.59 -5.67 -20.00
C ILE A 423 -45.99 -5.34 -18.56
N PRO A 424 -46.80 -6.19 -17.90
CA PRO A 424 -47.08 -6.03 -16.48
C PRO A 424 -45.80 -6.03 -15.66
N PHE A 425 -45.59 -4.98 -14.87
CA PHE A 425 -44.46 -4.86 -13.96
C PHE A 425 -44.98 -4.55 -12.55
N PRO A 426 -45.16 -5.57 -11.69
CA PRO A 426 -45.69 -5.36 -10.34
C PRO A 426 -44.84 -4.34 -9.58
N LEU A 427 -45.50 -3.38 -8.93
CA LEU A 427 -44.83 -2.35 -8.12
C LEU A 427 -44.64 -2.79 -6.67
N GLU A 428 -45.54 -3.63 -6.15
CA GLU A 428 -45.49 -4.13 -4.79
C GLU A 428 -44.23 -4.97 -4.56
N ILE A 429 -43.58 -4.79 -3.40
CA ILE A 429 -42.38 -5.52 -2.99
C ILE A 429 -42.62 -6.18 -1.64
N SER A 430 -42.50 -7.52 -1.60
CA SER A 430 -42.54 -8.24 -0.32
C SER A 430 -41.25 -8.04 0.49
N LEU A 431 -41.34 -8.18 1.81
CA LEU A 431 -40.16 -8.11 2.68
C LEU A 431 -39.11 -9.18 2.30
N ASP A 432 -39.55 -10.37 1.91
CA ASP A 432 -38.65 -11.45 1.49
C ASP A 432 -37.90 -11.10 0.20
N GLN A 433 -38.54 -10.40 -0.74
CA GLN A 433 -37.88 -9.96 -1.97
C GLN A 433 -36.80 -8.91 -1.69
N SER A 434 -37.09 -7.92 -0.84
CA SER A 434 -36.09 -6.91 -0.46
C SER A 434 -34.95 -7.54 0.37
N GLN A 435 -35.27 -8.47 1.27
CA GLN A 435 -34.29 -9.21 2.07
C GLN A 435 -33.40 -10.09 1.20
N TYR A 436 -33.99 -10.86 0.30
CA TYR A 436 -33.26 -11.70 -0.63
C TYR A 436 -32.33 -10.86 -1.50
N ALA A 437 -32.85 -9.79 -2.11
CA ALA A 437 -32.06 -8.91 -2.95
C ALA A 437 -30.92 -8.22 -2.19
N THR A 438 -31.05 -7.96 -0.89
CA THR A 438 -30.03 -7.22 -0.11
C THR A 438 -29.03 -8.15 0.60
N LEU A 439 -29.49 -9.27 1.16
CA LEU A 439 -28.71 -10.09 2.10
C LEU A 439 -28.21 -11.43 1.54
N HIS A 440 -28.86 -12.00 0.53
CA HIS A 440 -28.52 -13.31 -0.04
C HIS A 440 -27.41 -13.21 -1.09
N THR A 441 -26.39 -12.40 -0.78
CA THR A 441 -25.17 -12.29 -1.57
C THR A 441 -23.95 -12.60 -0.70
N GLY A 442 -22.80 -12.79 -1.34
CA GLY A 442 -21.54 -12.73 -0.64
C GLY A 442 -21.38 -11.40 0.11
N ASN A 443 -20.46 -11.36 1.08
CA ASN A 443 -20.15 -10.13 1.82
C ASN A 443 -19.36 -9.17 0.91
N THR A 444 -20.07 -8.50 0.00
CA THR A 444 -19.46 -7.61 -1.00
C THR A 444 -18.80 -6.41 -0.34
N SER A 445 -17.79 -5.84 -1.01
CA SER A 445 -17.13 -4.62 -0.55
C SER A 445 -18.13 -3.46 -0.44
N PRO A 446 -18.17 -2.73 0.69
CA PRO A 446 -19.07 -1.59 0.87
C PRO A 446 -18.56 -0.35 0.12
N GLY A 447 -19.44 0.62 -0.09
CA GLY A 447 -19.09 1.94 -0.63
C GLY A 447 -18.50 2.88 0.43
N SER A 448 -18.60 4.18 0.20
CA SER A 448 -18.10 5.22 1.12
C SER A 448 -18.77 5.17 2.50
N ASP A 449 -20.00 4.63 2.58
CA ASP A 449 -20.74 4.37 3.83
C ASP A 449 -20.08 3.34 4.76
N ASN A 450 -19.17 2.50 4.24
CA ASN A 450 -18.52 1.38 4.91
C ASN A 450 -19.47 0.33 5.51
N ILE A 451 -20.72 0.26 5.04
CA ILE A 451 -21.73 -0.68 5.54
C ILE A 451 -21.73 -1.98 4.73
N THR A 452 -21.27 -3.06 5.36
CA THR A 452 -21.19 -4.38 4.74
C THR A 452 -22.51 -5.14 4.78
N VAL A 453 -22.67 -6.14 3.91
CA VAL A 453 -23.85 -7.03 3.93
C VAL A 453 -23.99 -7.74 5.27
N ASN A 454 -22.89 -8.09 5.94
CA ASN A 454 -22.94 -8.70 7.27
C ASN A 454 -23.51 -7.75 8.34
N LEU A 455 -23.22 -6.45 8.26
CA LEU A 455 -23.84 -5.47 9.16
C LEU A 455 -25.32 -5.32 8.86
N LEU A 456 -25.72 -5.31 7.59
CA LEU A 456 -27.13 -5.28 7.20
C LEU A 456 -27.89 -6.53 7.70
N LYS A 457 -27.27 -7.71 7.65
CA LYS A 457 -27.84 -8.94 8.21
C LYS A 457 -28.12 -8.81 9.71
N ALA A 458 -27.19 -8.24 10.46
CA ALA A 458 -27.31 -8.09 11.90
C ALA A 458 -28.48 -7.20 12.32
N VAL A 459 -28.79 -6.16 11.54
CA VAL A 459 -29.86 -5.18 11.87
C VAL A 459 -31.10 -5.31 10.99
N TRP A 460 -31.22 -6.35 10.16
CA TRP A 460 -32.32 -6.46 9.20
C TRP A 460 -33.69 -6.52 9.88
N HIS A 461 -33.79 -7.16 11.04
CA HIS A 461 -35.01 -7.22 11.84
C HIS A 461 -35.50 -5.83 12.31
N ILE A 462 -34.61 -4.83 12.32
CA ILE A 462 -34.90 -3.44 12.69
C ILE A 462 -35.23 -2.62 11.43
N ILE A 463 -34.36 -2.68 10.42
CA ILE A 463 -34.43 -1.76 9.26
C ILE A 463 -35.18 -2.33 8.06
N GLY A 464 -35.47 -3.63 8.03
CA GLY A 464 -35.94 -4.35 6.83
C GLY A 464 -37.24 -3.78 6.26
N THR A 465 -38.18 -3.40 7.12
CA THR A 465 -39.45 -2.77 6.70
C THR A 465 -39.22 -1.40 6.07
N HIS A 466 -38.28 -0.61 6.59
CA HIS A 466 -37.91 0.69 6.01
C HIS A 466 -37.22 0.52 4.66
N VAL A 467 -36.34 -0.48 4.52
CA VAL A 467 -35.65 -0.78 3.25
C VAL A 467 -36.64 -1.27 2.20
N ARG A 468 -37.56 -2.19 2.55
CA ARG A 468 -38.64 -2.67 1.67
C ARG A 468 -39.48 -1.49 1.15
N ARG A 469 -39.92 -0.62 2.06
CA ARG A 469 -40.71 0.57 1.75
C ARG A 469 -39.96 1.51 0.80
N LEU A 470 -38.69 1.81 1.10
CA LEU A 470 -37.86 2.64 0.23
C LEU A 470 -37.79 2.04 -1.18
N PHE A 471 -37.51 0.73 -1.30
CA PHE A 471 -37.39 0.07 -2.61
C PHE A 471 -38.69 0.12 -3.42
N GLU A 472 -39.83 -0.12 -2.77
CA GLU A 472 -41.16 -0.12 -3.40
C GLU A 472 -41.52 1.25 -3.95
N ARG A 473 -41.21 2.30 -3.19
CA ARG A 473 -41.46 3.68 -3.63
C ARG A 473 -40.48 4.15 -4.69
N CYS A 474 -39.21 3.77 -4.58
CA CYS A 474 -38.23 4.02 -5.64
C CYS A 474 -38.70 3.43 -6.97
N LEU A 475 -39.21 2.18 -6.92
CA LEU A 475 -39.75 1.53 -8.11
C LEU A 475 -41.01 2.24 -8.63
N SER A 476 -41.96 2.58 -7.74
CA SER A 476 -43.21 3.24 -8.12
C SER A 476 -43.00 4.65 -8.69
N ALA A 477 -42.05 5.41 -8.14
CA ALA A 477 -41.72 6.75 -8.58
C ALA A 477 -40.74 6.80 -9.76
N GLY A 478 -40.15 5.66 -10.15
CA GLY A 478 -39.07 5.63 -11.14
C GLY A 478 -37.82 6.40 -10.70
N HIS A 479 -37.57 6.49 -9.38
CA HIS A 479 -36.48 7.30 -8.82
C HIS A 479 -35.44 6.43 -8.11
N HIS A 480 -34.17 6.59 -8.49
CA HIS A 480 -33.05 5.96 -7.80
C HIS A 480 -32.44 6.95 -6.79
N PRO A 481 -32.40 6.68 -5.48
CA PRO A 481 -31.98 7.67 -4.49
C PRO A 481 -30.55 8.20 -4.73
N LYS A 482 -30.34 9.51 -4.58
CA LYS A 482 -29.04 10.16 -4.75
C LYS A 482 -27.92 9.54 -3.90
N PRO A 483 -28.13 9.18 -2.61
CA PRO A 483 -27.08 8.55 -1.79
C PRO A 483 -26.58 7.21 -2.35
N PHE A 484 -27.38 6.53 -3.18
CA PHE A 484 -27.00 5.27 -3.81
C PHE A 484 -26.26 5.45 -5.13
N ARG A 485 -26.21 6.68 -5.68
CA ARG A 485 -25.49 7.02 -6.91
C ARG A 485 -24.00 7.33 -6.68
N GLU A 486 -23.58 7.48 -5.43
CA GLU A 486 -22.18 7.75 -5.07
C GLU A 486 -21.35 6.46 -5.04
N ALA A 487 -20.21 6.47 -5.74
CA ALA A 487 -19.27 5.35 -5.76
C ALA A 487 -17.87 5.79 -5.34
N GLU A 488 -17.24 5.03 -4.44
CA GLU A 488 -15.79 5.10 -4.23
C GLU A 488 -15.11 4.27 -5.32
N VAL A 489 -14.33 4.90 -6.20
CA VAL A 489 -13.62 4.20 -7.27
C VAL A 489 -12.22 3.81 -6.81
N VAL A 490 -11.96 2.49 -6.79
CA VAL A 490 -10.65 1.94 -6.46
C VAL A 490 -9.99 1.41 -7.73
N MET A 491 -8.77 1.85 -8.00
CA MET A 491 -7.97 1.36 -9.12
C MET A 491 -7.23 0.08 -8.70
N ILE A 492 -7.49 -1.02 -9.42
CA ILE A 492 -6.84 -2.31 -9.18
C ILE A 492 -6.07 -2.72 -10.42
N ALA A 493 -4.85 -3.22 -10.24
CA ALA A 493 -4.08 -3.81 -11.32
C ALA A 493 -4.85 -4.96 -11.97
N LYS A 494 -4.88 -5.00 -13.31
CA LYS A 494 -5.42 -6.13 -14.05
C LYS A 494 -4.54 -7.37 -13.81
N PRO A 495 -5.14 -8.56 -13.68
CA PRO A 495 -4.38 -9.79 -13.49
C PRO A 495 -3.31 -9.98 -14.58
N GLY A 496 -2.12 -10.43 -14.18
CA GLY A 496 -1.02 -10.73 -15.09
C GLY A 496 -0.28 -9.53 -15.68
N ARG A 497 -0.68 -8.29 -15.33
CA ARG A 497 0.08 -7.10 -15.72
C ARG A 497 1.34 -6.97 -14.87
N ARG A 498 2.46 -6.86 -15.57
CA ARG A 498 3.82 -6.77 -15.03
C ARG A 498 4.22 -5.32 -14.83
N ASP A 499 4.15 -4.56 -15.91
CA ASP A 499 4.32 -3.13 -15.92
C ASP A 499 3.01 -2.43 -15.51
N LEU A 500 3.10 -1.59 -14.48
CA LEU A 500 2.00 -0.80 -13.91
C LEU A 500 2.10 0.70 -14.22
N THR A 501 3.07 1.11 -15.04
CA THR A 501 3.23 2.51 -15.47
C THR A 501 2.08 2.96 -16.37
N SER A 502 1.50 2.07 -17.18
CA SER A 502 0.42 2.43 -18.10
C SER A 502 -0.97 2.38 -17.46
N PRO A 503 -1.86 3.37 -17.70
CA PRO A 503 -3.29 3.29 -17.32
C PRO A 503 -4.00 2.04 -17.83
N ARG A 504 -3.54 1.46 -18.95
CA ARG A 504 -4.12 0.23 -19.52
C ARG A 504 -3.94 -0.98 -18.61
N ALA A 505 -2.96 -0.95 -17.71
CA ALA A 505 -2.71 -2.00 -16.73
C ALA A 505 -3.71 -1.98 -15.56
N TRP A 506 -4.50 -0.91 -15.42
CA TRP A 506 -5.43 -0.71 -14.32
C TRP A 506 -6.88 -0.93 -14.75
N ARG A 507 -7.72 -1.33 -13.81
CA ARG A 507 -9.18 -1.33 -13.95
C ARG A 507 -9.83 -0.58 -12.79
N PRO A 508 -10.79 0.31 -13.06
CA PRO A 508 -11.60 0.92 -12.02
C PRO A 508 -12.59 -0.10 -11.47
N ILE A 509 -12.77 -0.09 -10.15
CA ILE A 509 -13.83 -0.84 -9.47
C ILE A 509 -14.66 0.16 -8.66
N SER A 510 -15.93 0.30 -9.01
CA SER A 510 -16.88 1.16 -8.32
C SER A 510 -17.43 0.45 -7.08
N LEU A 511 -17.21 1.03 -5.91
CA LEU A 511 -17.74 0.56 -4.65
C LEU A 511 -18.97 1.38 -4.28
N LEU A 512 -20.15 0.80 -4.53
CA LEU A 512 -21.46 1.37 -4.19
C LEU A 512 -21.95 0.90 -2.81
N SER A 513 -22.92 1.63 -2.24
CA SER A 513 -23.64 1.22 -1.03
C SER A 513 -24.21 -0.20 -1.18
N CYS A 514 -24.11 -1.01 -0.13
CA CYS A 514 -24.72 -2.35 -0.13
C CYS A 514 -26.25 -2.29 -0.19
N LEU A 515 -26.87 -1.22 0.33
CA LEU A 515 -28.32 -0.98 0.19
C LEU A 515 -28.69 -0.62 -1.25
N GLY A 516 -27.94 0.30 -1.88
CA GLY A 516 -28.13 0.67 -3.28
C GLY A 516 -28.01 -0.53 -4.23
N LYS A 517 -26.98 -1.35 -4.05
CA LYS A 517 -26.82 -2.62 -4.78
C LYS A 517 -27.98 -3.60 -4.55
N GLY A 518 -28.62 -3.55 -3.38
CA GLY A 518 -29.83 -4.32 -3.09
C GLY A 518 -31.01 -3.88 -3.97
N LEU A 519 -31.23 -2.57 -4.09
CA LEU A 519 -32.27 -1.98 -4.95
C LEU A 519 -32.04 -2.34 -6.43
N GLU A 520 -30.83 -2.13 -6.92
CA GLU A 520 -30.44 -2.46 -8.30
C GLU A 520 -30.67 -3.93 -8.60
N ARG A 521 -30.25 -4.83 -7.70
CA ARG A 521 -30.42 -6.28 -7.87
C ARG A 521 -31.88 -6.68 -7.87
N LEU A 522 -32.72 -6.06 -7.04
CA LEU A 522 -34.15 -6.31 -7.03
C LEU A 522 -34.77 -5.97 -8.39
N ILE A 523 -34.49 -4.76 -8.89
CA ILE A 523 -35.02 -4.29 -10.17
C ILE A 523 -34.49 -5.16 -11.31
N ALA A 524 -33.18 -5.44 -11.34
CA ALA A 524 -32.55 -6.27 -12.36
C ALA A 524 -33.14 -7.68 -12.41
N ARG A 525 -33.44 -8.29 -11.26
CA ARG A 525 -34.11 -9.62 -11.21
C ARG A 525 -35.52 -9.57 -11.76
N ARG A 526 -36.29 -8.52 -11.46
CA ARG A 526 -37.64 -8.35 -12.03
C ARG A 526 -37.60 -8.14 -13.53
N LEU A 527 -36.68 -7.29 -14.01
CA LEU A 527 -36.47 -7.07 -15.44
C LEU A 527 -36.04 -8.35 -16.15
N ALA A 528 -35.08 -9.11 -15.60
CA ALA A 528 -34.63 -10.37 -16.16
C ALA A 528 -35.77 -11.40 -16.24
N TRP A 529 -36.57 -11.52 -15.17
CA TRP A 529 -37.73 -12.40 -15.16
C TRP A 529 -38.75 -11.98 -16.22
N ALA A 530 -39.11 -10.70 -16.29
CA ALA A 530 -40.06 -10.18 -17.27
C ALA A 530 -39.55 -10.37 -18.71
N ALA A 531 -38.27 -10.12 -18.94
CA ALA A 531 -37.66 -10.26 -20.25
C ALA A 531 -37.72 -11.70 -20.78
N ILE A 532 -37.54 -12.69 -19.90
CA ILE A 532 -37.66 -14.11 -20.23
C ILE A 532 -39.14 -14.51 -20.38
N HIS A 533 -39.95 -14.20 -19.36
CA HIS A 533 -41.34 -14.65 -19.28
C HIS A 533 -42.20 -14.10 -20.43
N TYR A 534 -41.96 -12.85 -20.84
CA TYR A 534 -42.69 -12.22 -21.94
C TYR A 534 -41.96 -12.29 -23.28
N SER A 535 -40.86 -13.06 -23.38
CA SER A 535 -40.08 -13.24 -24.60
C SER A 535 -39.64 -11.92 -25.23
N VAL A 536 -39.12 -11.00 -24.40
CA VAL A 536 -38.55 -9.72 -24.84
C VAL A 536 -37.19 -9.94 -25.52
N LEU A 537 -36.43 -10.92 -25.03
CA LEU A 537 -35.13 -11.27 -25.60
C LEU A 537 -35.31 -12.05 -26.90
N HIS A 538 -34.46 -11.76 -27.89
CA HIS A 538 -34.46 -12.50 -29.15
C HIS A 538 -34.07 -13.97 -28.89
N PRO A 539 -34.64 -14.99 -29.57
CA PRO A 539 -34.32 -16.41 -29.35
C PRO A 539 -32.83 -16.77 -29.54
N GLN A 540 -32.09 -15.95 -30.30
CA GLN A 540 -30.65 -16.12 -30.53
C GLN A 540 -29.77 -15.28 -29.58
N GLN A 541 -30.37 -14.50 -28.68
CA GLN A 541 -29.64 -13.73 -27.69
C GLN A 541 -29.20 -14.66 -26.56
N ALA A 542 -27.90 -14.89 -26.45
CA ALA A 542 -27.26 -15.66 -25.39
C ALA A 542 -26.15 -14.83 -24.74
N GLY A 543 -26.00 -14.90 -23.41
CA GLY A 543 -25.01 -14.14 -22.64
C GLY A 543 -25.19 -14.26 -21.14
#